data_AF-A0ABD1AS20-F1
#
_entry.id   AF-A0ABD1AS20-F1
#
_cell.length_a   1.000
_cell.length_b   1.000
_cell.length_c   1.000
_cell.angle_alpha   90.00
_cell.angle_beta   90.00
_cell.angle_gamma   90.00
#
_symmetry.space_group_name_H-M   'P 1'
#
loop_
_entity.id
_entity.type
_entity.pdbx_description
1 polymer ?
#
loop_
_entity_poly.entity_id
_entity_poly.type
_entity_poly.pdbx_seq_one_letter_code
_entity_poly.pdbx_strand_id
1 'polypeptide(L)'
;MLHFPCILLQKIPWKSFFQSSAVWAMIYTDFSGSWGHYTCLSWLPTYFSEALNLNLREAAWVSILPPLASILVTSLASQFADYLITNGVETTTVRKILGDPSDSSIYMPGGHKELFSGSQWCQTIAFLSPALCMTLSSVDIGLPPWEIVGILTAGLALSSFALSGLYCTHQDISPEYASILLGITNSGGSTWNCRCGPNWFSPRLNPSWTMSLFMPSIFFYLTGTVVWLAFASSEPQKFIKDDS
;
A
#
# COMPACT_ATOMS: atom_id res chain seq x y z
N MET A 1 23.94 -32.12 -11.46
CA MET A 1 24.10 -30.83 -12.17
C MET A 1 22.72 -30.25 -12.38
N LEU A 2 22.36 -29.20 -11.63
CA LEU A 2 21.15 -28.44 -11.88
C LEU A 2 21.36 -27.63 -13.16
N HIS A 3 20.64 -27.97 -14.22
CA HIS A 3 20.52 -27.14 -15.42
C HIS A 3 19.80 -25.86 -15.00
N PHE A 4 20.55 -24.79 -14.73
CA PHE A 4 19.99 -23.44 -14.77
C PHE A 4 19.78 -23.10 -16.24
N PRO A 5 18.54 -23.03 -16.76
CA PRO A 5 18.34 -22.54 -18.11
C PRO A 5 18.86 -21.11 -18.15
N CYS A 6 19.62 -20.81 -19.19
CA CYS A 6 20.18 -19.49 -19.46
C CYS A 6 19.03 -18.46 -19.53
N ILE A 7 18.82 -17.67 -18.47
CA ILE A 7 17.85 -16.55 -18.38
C ILE A 7 18.30 -15.36 -19.26
N LEU A 8 19.19 -15.58 -20.23
CA LEU A 8 19.74 -14.53 -21.06
C LEU A 8 18.94 -14.45 -22.38
N LEU A 9 18.14 -13.37 -22.46
CA LEU A 9 17.52 -12.78 -23.66
C LEU A 9 16.17 -13.35 -24.13
N GLN A 10 15.23 -13.62 -23.21
CA GLN A 10 13.82 -13.61 -23.63
C GLN A 10 13.40 -12.16 -23.92
N LYS A 11 12.96 -11.88 -25.16
CA LYS A 11 12.47 -10.55 -25.57
C LYS A 11 11.32 -10.13 -24.64
N ILE A 12 11.52 -9.01 -23.96
CA ILE A 12 10.59 -8.51 -22.96
C ILE A 12 9.40 -7.85 -23.69
N PRO A 13 8.14 -8.28 -23.42
CA PRO A 13 6.96 -7.73 -24.08
C PRO A 13 6.52 -6.41 -23.44
N TRP A 14 7.33 -5.36 -23.62
CA TRP A 14 7.10 -4.04 -23.03
C TRP A 14 5.72 -3.47 -23.35
N LYS A 15 5.28 -3.62 -24.59
CA LYS A 15 3.97 -3.11 -25.03
C LYS A 15 2.82 -3.77 -24.28
N SER A 16 2.89 -5.10 -24.12
CA SER A 16 1.89 -5.88 -23.39
C SER A 16 1.83 -5.51 -21.90
N PHE A 17 2.96 -5.17 -21.28
CA PHE A 17 2.96 -4.69 -19.88
C PHE A 17 2.21 -3.38 -19.72
N PHE A 18 2.51 -2.38 -20.56
CA PHE A 18 1.88 -1.06 -20.46
C PHE A 18 0.44 -1.02 -20.98
N GLN A 19 -0.03 -2.07 -21.63
CA GLN A 19 -1.43 -2.21 -22.04
C GLN A 19 -2.31 -2.89 -20.98
N SER A 20 -1.71 -3.53 -19.96
CA SER A 20 -2.45 -4.23 -18.92
C SER A 20 -2.99 -3.27 -17.86
N SER A 21 -4.30 -3.31 -17.62
CA SER A 21 -4.96 -2.53 -16.56
C SER A 21 -4.44 -2.89 -15.17
N ALA A 22 -4.10 -4.16 -14.93
CA ALA A 22 -3.58 -4.61 -13.63
C ALA A 22 -2.21 -3.99 -13.33
N VAL A 23 -1.35 -3.83 -14.35
CA VAL A 23 -0.05 -3.17 -14.19
C VAL A 23 -0.21 -1.70 -13.84
N TRP A 24 -1.13 -0.99 -14.50
CA TRP A 24 -1.44 0.40 -14.15
C TRP A 24 -2.04 0.55 -12.75
N ALA A 25 -2.92 -0.36 -12.35
CA ALA A 25 -3.49 -0.40 -11.01
C ALA A 25 -2.41 -0.58 -9.94
N MET A 26 -1.44 -1.48 -10.17
CA MET A 26 -0.29 -1.68 -9.28
C MET A 26 0.59 -0.43 -9.20
N ILE A 27 0.93 0.20 -10.34
CA ILE A 27 1.74 1.43 -10.36
C ILE A 27 1.05 2.54 -9.55
N TYR A 28 -0.26 2.74 -9.75
CA TYR A 28 -1.01 3.76 -9.03
C TYR A 28 -1.12 3.46 -7.54
N THR A 29 -1.36 2.19 -7.19
CA THR A 29 -1.47 1.75 -5.80
C THR A 29 -0.13 1.95 -5.07
N ASP A 30 0.98 1.51 -5.67
CA ASP A 30 2.33 1.73 -5.13
C ASP A 30 2.64 3.22 -4.93
N PHE A 31 2.30 4.04 -5.92
CA PHE A 31 2.42 5.48 -5.83
C PHE A 31 1.63 6.02 -4.63
N SER A 32 0.34 5.72 -4.54
CA SER A 32 -0.54 6.27 -3.51
C SER A 32 -0.10 5.86 -2.09
N GLY A 33 0.31 4.60 -1.92
CA GLY A 33 0.81 4.09 -0.64
C GLY A 33 2.13 4.71 -0.23
N SER A 34 3.08 4.77 -1.17
CA SER A 34 4.39 5.37 -0.96
C SER A 34 4.28 6.87 -0.67
N TRP A 35 3.42 7.58 -1.39
CA TRP A 35 3.20 9.01 -1.20
C TRP A 35 2.72 9.30 0.23
N GLY A 36 1.64 8.65 0.68
CA GLY A 36 1.11 8.86 2.03
C GLY A 36 2.11 8.48 3.11
N HIS A 37 2.83 7.37 2.92
CA HIS A 37 3.78 6.87 3.92
C HIS A 37 4.99 7.79 4.08
N TYR A 38 5.67 8.13 2.97
CA TYR A 38 6.86 8.99 3.01
C TYR A 38 6.55 10.43 3.39
N THR A 39 5.39 10.93 2.95
CA THR A 39 4.92 12.26 3.32
C THR A 39 4.71 12.36 4.82
N CYS A 40 3.99 11.41 5.42
CA CYS A 40 3.78 11.43 6.85
C CYS A 40 5.08 11.30 7.64
N LEU A 41 6.00 10.41 7.23
CA LEU A 41 7.29 10.26 7.91
C LEU A 41 8.17 11.51 7.82
N SER A 42 8.18 12.19 6.68
CA SER A 42 9.03 13.37 6.46
C SER A 42 8.61 14.57 7.32
N TRP A 43 7.30 14.73 7.52
CA TRP A 43 6.71 15.87 8.25
C TRP A 43 6.32 15.54 9.68
N LEU A 44 6.45 14.27 10.11
CA LEU A 44 6.11 13.82 11.46
C LEU A 44 6.83 14.60 12.58
N PRO A 45 8.14 14.86 12.50
CA PRO A 45 8.84 15.58 13.56
C PRO A 45 8.33 17.02 13.71
N THR A 46 8.04 17.68 12.58
CA THR A 46 7.50 19.04 12.55
C THR A 46 6.07 19.07 13.05
N TYR A 47 5.25 18.09 12.68
CA TYR A 47 3.88 17.94 13.21
C TYR A 47 3.88 17.75 14.74
N PHE A 48 4.75 16.89 15.28
CA PHE A 48 4.87 16.69 16.73
C PHE A 48 5.40 17.93 17.46
N SER A 49 6.30 18.70 16.85
CA SER A 49 6.81 19.94 17.45
C SER A 49 5.78 21.07 17.41
N GLU A 50 5.10 21.28 16.28
CA GLU A 50 4.23 22.45 16.07
C GLU A 50 2.77 22.21 16.46
N ALA A 51 2.21 21.03 16.17
CA ALA A 51 0.81 20.72 16.47
C ALA A 51 0.63 20.18 17.90
N LEU A 52 1.54 19.32 18.36
CA LEU A 52 1.47 18.71 19.69
C LEU A 52 2.26 19.46 20.77
N ASN A 53 2.95 20.55 20.41
CA ASN A 53 3.80 21.35 21.31
C ASN A 53 4.84 20.51 22.09
N LEU A 54 5.32 19.41 21.50
CA LEU A 54 6.39 18.60 22.09
C LEU A 54 7.74 19.28 21.89
N ASN A 55 8.68 19.06 22.82
CA ASN A 55 10.04 19.56 22.63
C ASN A 55 10.66 18.94 21.38
N LEU A 56 11.45 19.71 20.63
CA LEU A 56 12.10 19.25 19.39
C LEU A 56 12.87 17.93 19.59
N ARG A 57 13.51 17.76 20.76
CA ARG A 57 14.20 16.52 21.14
C ARG A 57 13.24 15.35 21.32
N GLU A 58 12.12 15.55 22.00
CA GLU A 58 11.10 14.50 22.21
C GLU A 58 10.43 14.13 20.89
N ALA A 59 10.04 15.12 20.10
CA ALA A 59 9.48 14.93 18.76
C ALA A 59 10.40 14.10 17.85
N ALA A 60 11.72 14.34 17.90
CA ALA A 60 12.70 13.55 17.15
C ALA A 60 12.74 12.09 17.61
N TRP A 61 12.80 11.82 18.92
CA TRP A 61 12.79 10.44 19.45
C TRP A 61 11.47 9.72 19.16
N VAL A 62 10.34 10.40 19.30
CA VAL A 62 9.01 9.86 19.05
C VAL A 62 8.80 9.54 17.56
N SER A 63 9.43 10.29 16.66
CA SER A 63 9.36 10.03 15.21
C SER A 63 10.08 8.75 14.76
N ILE A 64 10.88 8.13 15.63
CA ILE A 64 11.52 6.83 15.37
C ILE A 64 10.54 5.67 15.67
N LEU A 65 9.45 5.92 16.41
CA LEU A 65 8.48 4.88 16.77
C LEU A 65 7.78 4.25 15.55
N PRO A 66 7.27 4.99 14.56
CA PRO A 66 6.63 4.39 13.38
C PRO A 66 7.51 3.41 12.61
N PRO A 67 8.75 3.74 12.20
CA PRO A 67 9.58 2.77 11.48
C PRO A 67 9.96 1.57 12.35
N LEU A 68 10.17 1.74 13.66
CA LEU A 68 10.40 0.61 14.56
C LEU A 68 9.18 -0.30 14.69
N ALA A 69 7.98 0.28 14.84
CA ALA A 69 6.73 -0.47 14.89
C ALA A 69 6.47 -1.21 13.56
N SER A 70 6.75 -0.59 12.42
CA SER A 70 6.71 -1.23 11.10
C SER A 70 7.61 -2.46 11.01
N ILE A 71 8.84 -2.40 11.54
CA ILE A 71 9.76 -3.55 11.55
C ILE A 71 9.18 -4.71 12.35
N LEU A 72 8.64 -4.42 13.54
CA LEU A 72 8.02 -5.44 14.40
C LEU A 72 6.77 -6.05 13.74
N VAL A 73 5.88 -5.21 13.21
CA VAL A 73 4.64 -5.66 12.54
C VAL A 73 4.97 -6.51 11.32
N THR A 74 5.94 -6.11 10.51
CA THR A 74 6.37 -6.89 9.33
C THR A 74 6.94 -8.26 9.73
N SER A 75 7.67 -8.33 10.83
CA SER A 75 8.26 -9.57 11.34
C SER A 75 7.20 -10.54 11.90
N LEU A 76 6.12 -10.00 12.48
CA LEU A 76 4.97 -10.80 12.92
C LEU A 76 4.10 -11.21 11.74
N ALA A 77 3.92 -10.31 10.77
CA ALA A 77 3.17 -10.54 9.54
C ALA A 77 3.75 -11.69 8.71
N SER A 78 5.07 -11.73 8.54
CA SER A 78 5.73 -12.81 7.79
C SER A 78 5.54 -14.17 8.46
N GLN A 79 5.75 -14.25 9.78
CA GLN A 79 5.52 -15.48 10.53
C GLN A 79 4.05 -15.92 10.48
N PHE A 80 3.12 -14.98 10.53
CA PHE A 80 1.70 -15.27 10.38
C PHE A 80 1.35 -15.78 8.97
N ALA A 81 1.94 -15.18 7.93
CA ALA A 81 1.79 -15.65 6.56
C ALA A 81 2.35 -17.07 6.38
N ASP A 82 3.55 -17.35 6.89
CA ASP A 82 4.17 -18.67 6.85
C ASP A 82 3.35 -19.72 7.62
N TYR A 83 2.77 -19.32 8.77
CA TYR A 83 1.87 -20.18 9.54
C TYR A 83 0.59 -20.50 8.76
N LEU A 84 -0.03 -19.53 8.09
CA LEU A 84 -1.22 -19.76 7.27
C LEU A 84 -0.96 -20.68 6.08
N ILE A 85 0.21 -20.54 5.44
CA ILE A 85 0.64 -21.41 4.33
C ILE A 85 0.87 -22.83 4.82
N THR A 86 1.57 -23.00 5.94
CA THR A 86 1.92 -24.33 6.50
C THR A 86 0.70 -25.11 6.98
N ASN A 87 -0.35 -24.43 7.46
CA ASN A 87 -1.59 -25.07 7.90
C ASN A 87 -2.57 -25.39 6.76
N GLY A 88 -2.21 -25.09 5.50
CA GLY A 88 -3.03 -25.47 4.34
C GLY A 88 -4.45 -24.92 4.41
N VAL A 89 -4.62 -23.70 4.94
CA VAL A 89 -5.93 -23.06 5.00
C VAL A 89 -6.43 -22.87 3.58
N GLU A 90 -7.31 -23.78 3.16
CA GLU A 90 -7.99 -23.74 1.88
C GLU A 90 -8.66 -22.36 1.74
N THR A 91 -8.44 -21.71 0.59
CA THR A 91 -8.89 -20.35 0.24
C THR A 91 -10.42 -20.15 0.26
N THR A 92 -11.17 -21.12 0.81
CA THR A 92 -12.63 -21.29 0.87
C THR A 92 -13.21 -20.91 2.25
N THR A 93 -12.47 -21.04 3.36
CA THR A 93 -12.99 -20.72 4.71
C THR A 93 -12.83 -19.23 5.05
N VAL A 94 -11.73 -18.59 4.61
CA VAL A 94 -11.55 -17.12 4.66
C VAL A 94 -12.58 -16.42 3.75
N ARG A 95 -13.02 -17.10 2.68
CA ARG A 95 -14.07 -16.67 1.75
C ARG A 95 -15.46 -16.53 2.39
N LYS A 96 -15.71 -17.19 3.52
CA LYS A 96 -16.98 -17.15 4.26
C LYS A 96 -16.99 -16.17 5.43
N ILE A 97 -15.85 -15.95 6.08
CA ILE A 97 -15.75 -15.02 7.22
C ILE A 97 -15.93 -13.56 6.78
N LEU A 98 -15.65 -13.25 5.51
CA LEU A 98 -15.93 -11.95 4.92
C LEU A 98 -16.90 -12.01 3.73
N GLY A 99 -17.80 -12.98 3.76
CA GLY A 99 -18.80 -13.21 2.74
C GLY A 99 -20.16 -13.53 3.34
N ASP A 100 -20.61 -12.75 4.33
CA ASP A 100 -22.02 -12.37 4.51
C ASP A 100 -22.10 -11.23 5.54
N PRO A 101 -22.54 -10.03 5.15
CA PRO A 101 -23.83 -9.61 5.64
C PRO A 101 -24.67 -9.13 4.46
N SER A 102 -25.57 -9.99 4.00
CA SER A 102 -26.81 -9.71 3.30
C SER A 102 -26.87 -8.33 2.65
N ASP A 103 -26.76 -8.32 1.32
CA ASP A 103 -27.41 -7.31 0.48
C ASP A 103 -26.71 -5.95 0.34
N SER A 104 -25.44 -5.96 -0.08
CA SER A 104 -24.87 -4.84 -0.85
C SER A 104 -24.39 -5.31 -2.20
N SER A 105 -25.37 -5.52 -3.08
CA SER A 105 -25.27 -5.38 -4.52
C SER A 105 -24.57 -4.05 -4.88
N ILE A 106 -23.24 -4.03 -4.85
CA ILE A 106 -22.44 -3.18 -5.74
C ILE A 106 -22.14 -4.08 -6.94
N TYR A 107 -23.06 -4.11 -7.90
CA TYR A 107 -22.75 -4.59 -9.24
C TYR A 107 -21.64 -3.69 -9.79
N MET A 108 -20.39 -4.15 -9.67
CA MET A 108 -19.31 -3.61 -10.47
C MET A 108 -19.59 -3.99 -11.94
N PRO A 109 -19.54 -3.04 -12.88
CA PRO A 109 -19.80 -3.34 -14.29
C PRO A 109 -18.62 -4.14 -14.84
N GLY A 110 -18.72 -5.47 -14.83
CA GLY A 110 -17.62 -6.33 -15.28
C GLY A 110 -17.84 -7.84 -15.24
N GLY A 111 -18.76 -8.38 -14.43
CA GLY A 111 -19.20 -9.78 -14.60
C GLY A 111 -18.16 -10.90 -14.39
N HIS A 112 -17.01 -10.65 -13.77
CA HIS A 112 -16.06 -11.70 -13.38
C HIS A 112 -16.13 -11.95 -11.87
N LYS A 113 -16.45 -13.18 -11.47
CA LYS A 113 -16.45 -13.63 -10.08
C LYS A 113 -14.99 -13.82 -9.62
N GLU A 114 -14.27 -12.73 -9.38
CA GLU A 114 -12.87 -12.82 -8.96
C GLU A 114 -12.77 -13.27 -7.50
N LEU A 115 -11.99 -14.33 -7.30
CA LEU A 115 -11.65 -14.92 -6.02
C LEU A 115 -10.72 -13.94 -5.28
N PHE A 116 -11.17 -13.36 -4.18
CA PHE A 116 -10.34 -12.43 -3.41
C PHE A 116 -9.09 -13.16 -2.86
N SER A 117 -7.92 -12.89 -3.44
CA SER A 117 -6.64 -13.52 -3.05
C SER A 117 -6.15 -12.95 -1.71
N GLY A 118 -5.33 -13.72 -0.97
CA GLY A 118 -4.73 -13.27 0.29
C GLY A 118 -3.92 -11.97 0.15
N SER A 119 -3.29 -11.77 -1.01
CA SER A 119 -2.55 -10.55 -1.34
C SER A 119 -3.45 -9.31 -1.44
N GLN A 120 -4.67 -9.45 -1.98
CA GLN A 120 -5.64 -8.36 -2.07
C GLN A 120 -6.17 -7.94 -0.69
N TRP A 121 -6.32 -8.89 0.26
CA TRP A 121 -6.65 -8.60 1.66
C TRP A 121 -5.57 -7.80 2.36
N CYS A 122 -4.32 -8.25 2.25
CA CYS A 122 -3.17 -7.57 2.85
C CYS A 122 -3.07 -6.13 2.35
N GLN A 123 -3.27 -5.90 1.04
CA GLN A 123 -3.20 -4.56 0.46
C GLN A 123 -4.33 -3.64 0.96
N THR A 124 -5.56 -4.14 1.02
CA THR A 124 -6.73 -3.37 1.43
C THR A 124 -6.63 -2.96 2.90
N ILE A 125 -6.21 -3.88 3.77
CA ILE A 125 -5.99 -3.59 5.20
C ILE A 125 -4.88 -2.57 5.37
N ALA A 126 -3.79 -2.70 4.60
CA ALA A 126 -2.64 -1.81 4.69
C ALA A 126 -2.94 -0.37 4.25
N PHE A 127 -3.96 -0.14 3.41
CA PHE A 127 -4.32 1.21 2.95
C PHE A 127 -5.48 1.82 3.74
N LEU A 128 -6.46 0.99 4.15
CA LEU A 128 -7.56 1.45 4.99
C LEU A 128 -7.09 1.82 6.40
N SER A 129 -6.14 1.07 6.97
CA SER A 129 -5.64 1.34 8.32
C SER A 129 -5.03 2.75 8.46
N PRO A 130 -4.04 3.16 7.65
CA PRO A 130 -3.52 4.53 7.69
C PRO A 130 -4.58 5.59 7.44
N ALA A 131 -5.50 5.36 6.49
CA ALA A 131 -6.58 6.29 6.21
C ALA A 131 -7.50 6.51 7.42
N LEU A 132 -7.87 5.43 8.11
CA LEU A 132 -8.68 5.50 9.33
C LEU A 132 -7.91 6.19 10.47
N CYS A 133 -6.65 5.82 10.71
CA CYS A 133 -5.82 6.42 11.75
C CYS A 133 -5.59 7.92 11.52
N MET A 134 -5.38 8.34 10.27
CA MET A 134 -5.24 9.76 9.91
C MET A 134 -6.56 10.51 10.01
N THR A 135 -7.68 9.88 9.66
CA THR A 135 -9.01 10.48 9.83
C THR A 135 -9.31 10.69 11.32
N LEU A 136 -9.01 9.70 12.16
CA LEU A 136 -9.15 9.79 13.62
C LEU A 136 -8.23 10.84 14.24
N SER A 137 -7.01 10.99 13.72
CA SER A 137 -6.07 12.03 14.16
C SER A 137 -6.44 13.43 13.67
N SER A 138 -7.23 13.52 12.59
CA SER A 138 -7.69 14.76 12.00
C SER A 138 -8.93 15.34 12.70
N VAL A 139 -9.70 14.52 13.40
CA VAL A 139 -10.83 15.00 14.20
C VAL A 139 -10.31 15.40 15.58
N ASP A 140 -10.50 16.67 15.96
CA ASP A 140 -10.07 17.21 17.25
C ASP A 140 -10.92 16.63 18.40
N ILE A 141 -10.72 15.36 18.73
CA ILE A 141 -11.43 14.64 19.80
C ILE A 141 -10.94 15.10 21.20
N GLY A 142 -9.93 15.98 21.26
CA GLY A 142 -9.34 16.41 22.53
C GLY A 142 -8.47 15.33 23.20
N LEU A 143 -7.97 14.37 22.41
CA LEU A 143 -7.09 13.32 22.89
C LEU A 143 -5.72 13.90 23.28
N PRO A 144 -5.05 13.34 24.29
CA PRO A 144 -3.71 13.78 24.66
C PRO A 144 -2.69 13.45 23.54
N PRO A 145 -1.58 14.19 23.46
CA PRO A 145 -0.57 14.02 22.39
C PRO A 145 -0.06 12.59 22.19
N TRP A 146 0.09 11.83 23.27
CA TRP A 146 0.63 10.47 23.23
C TRP A 146 -0.34 9.48 22.55
N GLU A 147 -1.65 9.70 22.64
CA GLU A 147 -2.65 8.87 21.96
C GLU A 147 -2.60 9.08 20.46
N ILE A 148 -2.49 10.34 20.02
CA ILE A 148 -2.35 10.70 18.60
C ILE A 148 -1.10 10.05 18.01
N VAL A 149 0.03 10.13 18.74
CA VAL A 149 1.28 9.46 18.36
C VAL A 149 1.07 7.95 18.25
N GLY A 150 0.39 7.33 19.21
CA GLY A 150 0.11 5.89 19.23
C GLY A 150 -0.76 5.45 18.05
N ILE A 151 -1.83 6.21 17.75
CA ILE A 151 -2.75 5.94 16.63
C ILE A 151 -2.00 6.07 15.29
N LEU A 152 -1.24 7.15 15.09
CA LEU A 152 -0.45 7.34 13.87
C LEU A 152 0.64 6.27 13.71
N THR A 153 1.31 5.91 14.81
CA THR A 153 2.33 4.84 14.82
C THR A 153 1.72 3.50 14.44
N ALA A 154 0.58 3.13 15.03
CA ALA A 154 -0.12 1.89 14.71
C ALA A 154 -0.61 1.86 13.26
N GLY A 155 -1.19 2.97 12.78
CA GLY A 155 -1.65 3.11 11.40
C GLY A 155 -0.52 2.94 10.38
N LEU A 156 0.60 3.65 10.58
CA LEU A 156 1.78 3.55 9.73
C LEU A 156 2.46 2.17 9.84
N ALA A 157 2.46 1.53 11.02
CA ALA A 157 2.98 0.18 11.18
C ALA A 157 2.17 -0.85 10.39
N LEU A 158 0.84 -0.72 10.40
CA LEU A 158 -0.06 -1.58 9.62
C LEU A 158 0.05 -1.32 8.11
N SER A 159 0.51 -0.15 7.67
CA SER A 159 0.81 0.11 6.26
C SER A 159 1.90 -0.80 5.68
N SER A 160 2.76 -1.37 6.53
CA SER A 160 3.83 -2.29 6.10
C SER A 160 3.31 -3.61 5.50
N PHE A 161 2.05 -3.98 5.75
CA PHE A 161 1.40 -5.10 5.06
C PHE A 161 1.22 -4.87 3.55
N ALA A 162 1.26 -3.61 3.08
CA ALA A 162 1.13 -3.27 1.66
C ALA A 162 2.30 -3.83 0.84
N LEU A 163 3.50 -3.89 1.43
CA LEU A 163 4.66 -4.46 0.77
C LEU A 163 4.42 -5.94 0.44
N SER A 164 3.90 -6.70 1.41
CA SER A 164 3.56 -8.12 1.21
C SER A 164 2.49 -8.31 0.13
N GLY A 165 1.41 -7.53 0.16
CA GLY A 165 0.35 -7.60 -0.85
C GLY A 165 0.86 -7.31 -2.27
N LEU A 166 1.66 -6.26 -2.41
CA LEU A 166 2.24 -5.85 -3.69
C LEU A 166 3.24 -6.89 -4.22
N TYR A 167 4.20 -7.36 -3.41
CA TYR A 167 5.20 -8.33 -3.86
C TYR A 167 4.58 -9.66 -4.30
N CYS A 168 3.58 -10.17 -3.57
CA CYS A 168 2.86 -11.39 -3.95
C CYS A 168 2.10 -11.20 -5.27
N THR A 169 1.46 -10.05 -5.46
CA THR A 169 0.70 -9.78 -6.70
C THR A 169 1.58 -9.78 -7.95
N HIS A 170 2.82 -9.30 -7.85
CA HIS A 170 3.78 -9.37 -8.96
C HIS A 170 4.14 -10.80 -9.35
N GLN A 171 4.27 -11.69 -8.35
CA GLN A 171 4.54 -13.11 -8.55
C GLN A 171 3.31 -13.85 -9.09
N ASP A 172 2.12 -13.50 -8.61
CA ASP A 172 0.85 -14.08 -9.04
C ASP A 172 0.54 -13.74 -10.52
N ILE A 173 0.78 -12.49 -10.94
CA ILE A 173 0.56 -12.03 -12.32
C ILE A 173 1.52 -12.71 -13.30
N SER A 174 2.82 -12.75 -12.97
CA SER A 174 3.81 -13.47 -13.76
C SER A 174 5.07 -13.75 -12.96
N PRO A 175 5.34 -15.03 -12.60
CA PRO A 175 6.56 -15.39 -11.88
C PRO A 175 7.82 -15.18 -12.73
N GLU A 176 7.69 -15.20 -14.06
CA GLU A 176 8.80 -15.00 -15.00
C GLU A 176 9.26 -13.54 -15.06
N TYR A 177 8.31 -12.59 -14.97
CA TYR A 177 8.58 -11.15 -15.10
C TYR A 177 8.42 -10.36 -13.80
N ALA A 178 8.23 -11.04 -12.66
CA ALA A 178 7.95 -10.42 -11.36
C ALA A 178 8.95 -9.30 -11.00
N SER A 179 10.25 -9.53 -11.16
CA SER A 179 11.30 -8.55 -10.86
C SER A 179 11.27 -7.31 -11.77
N ILE A 180 10.89 -7.50 -13.05
CA ILE A 180 10.79 -6.40 -14.02
C ILE A 180 9.56 -5.57 -13.72
N LEU A 181 8.42 -6.23 -13.50
CA LEU A 181 7.18 -5.57 -13.10
C LEU A 181 7.37 -4.78 -11.80
N LEU A 182 8.11 -5.35 -10.83
CA LEU A 182 8.43 -4.68 -9.58
C LEU A 182 9.32 -3.46 -9.77
N GLY A 183 10.28 -3.55 -10.70
CA GLY A 183 11.11 -2.40 -11.08
C GLY A 183 10.30 -1.28 -11.72
N ILE A 184 9.34 -1.63 -12.59
CA ILE A 184 8.44 -0.66 -13.25
C ILE A 184 7.54 0.03 -12.21
N THR A 185 6.91 -0.73 -11.31
CA THR A 185 6.02 -0.18 -10.29
C THR A 185 6.77 0.75 -9.35
N ASN A 186 7.91 0.32 -8.80
CA ASN A 186 8.73 1.14 -7.90
C ASN A 186 9.28 2.41 -8.60
N SER A 187 9.69 2.30 -9.87
CA SER A 187 10.13 3.47 -10.66
C SER A 187 8.98 4.45 -10.90
N GLY A 188 7.79 3.93 -11.22
CA GLY A 188 6.58 4.74 -11.39
C GLY A 188 6.17 5.45 -10.10
N GLY A 189 6.17 4.74 -8.98
CA GLY A 189 5.87 5.31 -7.66
C GLY A 189 6.86 6.40 -7.25
N SER A 190 8.16 6.12 -7.34
CA SER A 190 9.23 7.05 -6.94
C SER A 190 9.25 8.32 -7.77
N THR A 191 9.10 8.22 -9.10
CA THR A 191 9.12 9.39 -9.99
C THR A 191 7.94 10.33 -9.74
N TRP A 192 6.76 9.79 -9.44
CA TRP A 192 5.59 10.58 -9.14
C TRP A 192 5.67 11.25 -7.76
N ASN A 193 6.24 10.56 -6.77
CA ASN A 193 6.50 11.12 -5.43
C ASN A 193 7.40 12.37 -5.49
N CYS A 194 8.50 12.30 -6.23
CA CYS A 194 9.42 13.43 -6.39
C CYS A 194 8.76 14.65 -7.06
N ARG A 195 7.80 14.43 -7.97
CA ARG A 195 7.12 15.50 -8.72
C ARG A 195 5.97 16.14 -7.93
N CYS A 196 5.21 15.35 -7.17
CA CYS A 196 4.04 15.83 -6.44
C CYS A 196 4.33 16.27 -5.00
N GLY A 197 5.42 15.80 -4.38
CA GLY A 197 5.76 16.11 -2.99
C GLY A 197 5.97 17.61 -2.70
N PRO A 198 6.89 18.32 -3.39
CA PRO A 198 7.26 19.69 -3.01
C PRO A 198 6.15 20.74 -3.23
N ASN A 199 5.30 20.55 -4.24
CA ASN A 199 4.28 21.55 -4.60
C ASN A 199 3.06 21.54 -3.67
N TRP A 200 2.73 20.40 -3.07
CA TRP A 200 1.54 20.28 -2.23
C TRP A 200 1.74 20.85 -0.81
N PHE A 201 2.94 20.67 -0.24
CA PHE A 201 3.31 21.14 1.09
C PHE A 201 3.70 22.62 1.16
N SER A 202 3.47 23.40 0.09
CA SER A 202 3.84 24.81 0.10
C SER A 202 3.06 25.57 1.19
N PRO A 203 3.74 26.29 2.12
CA PRO A 203 3.09 27.06 3.19
C PRO A 203 2.12 28.14 2.67
N ARG A 204 2.15 28.42 1.36
CA ARG A 204 1.27 29.38 0.69
C ARG A 204 -0.15 28.88 0.50
N LEU A 205 -0.39 27.56 0.52
CA LEU A 205 -1.72 26.99 0.27
C LEU A 205 -2.49 26.59 1.53
N ASN A 206 -1.84 26.15 2.63
CA ASN A 206 -2.55 25.54 3.75
C ASN A 206 -1.98 25.96 5.12
N PRO A 207 -2.69 26.80 5.92
CA PRO A 207 -2.27 27.16 7.28
C PRO A 207 -2.54 26.06 8.32
N SER A 208 -3.25 24.99 7.96
CA SER A 208 -3.62 23.89 8.87
C SER A 208 -2.94 22.57 8.49
N TRP A 209 -2.40 21.89 9.50
CA TRP A 209 -1.80 20.55 9.38
C TRP A 209 -2.75 19.51 8.79
N THR A 210 -4.04 19.61 9.11
CA THR A 210 -5.07 18.72 8.59
C THR A 210 -5.20 18.80 7.07
N MET A 211 -5.19 20.00 6.51
CA MET A 211 -5.32 20.20 5.07
C MET A 211 -4.02 19.92 4.32
N SER A 212 -2.87 20.16 4.95
CA SER A 212 -1.56 19.96 4.33
C SER A 212 -1.11 18.50 4.36
N LEU A 213 -1.30 17.81 5.49
CA LEU A 213 -0.75 16.47 5.75
C LEU A 213 -1.79 15.35 5.67
N PHE A 214 -2.89 15.47 6.41
CA PHE A 214 -3.84 14.35 6.62
C PHE A 214 -4.81 14.17 5.45
N MET A 215 -5.53 15.22 5.04
CA MET A 215 -6.51 15.15 3.94
C MET A 215 -5.95 14.58 2.62
N PRO A 216 -4.78 15.00 2.15
CA PRO A 216 -4.20 14.48 0.91
C PRO A 216 -3.77 13.02 1.05
N SER A 217 -3.20 12.67 2.21
CA SER A 217 -2.78 11.28 2.49
C SER A 217 -3.99 10.36 2.54
N ILE A 218 -5.06 10.77 3.23
CA ILE A 218 -6.35 10.06 3.25
C ILE A 218 -6.90 9.91 1.84
N PHE A 219 -6.89 10.99 1.04
CA PHE A 219 -7.35 10.94 -0.35
C PHE A 219 -6.59 9.88 -1.16
N PHE A 220 -5.25 9.91 -1.15
CA PHE A 220 -4.45 8.94 -1.90
C PHE A 220 -4.63 7.51 -1.39
N TYR A 221 -4.69 7.28 -0.07
CA TYR A 221 -4.95 5.94 0.46
C TYR A 221 -6.33 5.41 0.07
N LEU A 222 -7.37 6.24 0.08
CA LEU A 222 -8.73 5.84 -0.31
C LEU A 222 -8.82 5.61 -1.81
N THR A 223 -8.29 6.52 -2.64
CA THR A 223 -8.30 6.34 -4.09
C THR A 223 -7.44 5.15 -4.51
N GLY A 224 -6.30 4.94 -3.86
CA GLY A 224 -5.46 3.75 -4.03
C GLY A 224 -6.22 2.47 -3.71
N THR A 225 -6.98 2.46 -2.61
CA THR A 225 -7.84 1.33 -2.24
C THR A 225 -8.92 1.10 -3.30
N VAL A 226 -9.61 2.14 -3.76
CA VAL A 226 -10.66 2.02 -4.79
C VAL A 226 -10.10 1.50 -6.11
N VAL A 227 -8.96 2.02 -6.57
CA VAL A 227 -8.30 1.58 -7.81
C VAL A 227 -7.81 0.14 -7.68
N TRP A 228 -7.23 -0.23 -6.52
CA TRP A 228 -6.82 -1.59 -6.25
C TRP A 228 -8.00 -2.56 -6.30
N LEU A 229 -9.09 -2.25 -5.60
CA LEU A 229 -10.29 -3.08 -5.58
C LEU A 229 -10.99 -3.19 -6.94
N ALA A 230 -10.89 -2.14 -7.77
CA ALA A 230 -11.56 -2.11 -9.08
C ALA A 230 -10.75 -2.77 -10.20
N PHE A 231 -9.41 -2.73 -10.15
CA PHE A 231 -8.56 -3.06 -11.29
C PHE A 231 -7.40 -4.02 -10.99
N ALA A 232 -7.11 -4.32 -9.72
CA ALA A 232 -6.06 -5.28 -9.39
C ALA A 232 -6.58 -6.71 -9.55
N SER A 233 -5.99 -7.45 -10.48
CA SER A 233 -6.27 -8.88 -10.67
C SER A 233 -5.04 -9.70 -10.26
N SER A 234 -5.28 -10.80 -9.56
CA SER A 234 -4.25 -11.78 -9.16
C SER A 234 -4.21 -12.99 -10.09
N GLU A 235 -4.94 -12.96 -11.22
CA GLU A 235 -4.90 -14.06 -12.19
C GLU A 235 -3.63 -13.98 -13.06
N PRO A 236 -2.97 -15.13 -13.36
CA PRO A 236 -1.81 -15.17 -14.22
C PRO A 236 -2.10 -14.58 -15.61
N GLN A 237 -1.39 -13.51 -15.98
CA GLN A 237 -1.59 -12.81 -17.25
C GLN A 237 -0.64 -13.37 -18.32
N LYS A 238 -1.19 -13.72 -19.49
CA LYS A 238 -0.39 -14.16 -20.64
C LYS A 238 0.12 -12.95 -21.42
N PHE A 239 1.37 -12.58 -21.21
CA PHE A 239 2.01 -11.52 -21.99
C PHE A 239 2.44 -12.06 -23.36
N ILE A 240 1.81 -11.54 -24.42
CA ILE A 240 2.15 -11.89 -25.81
C ILE A 240 3.54 -11.32 -26.10
N LYS A 241 4.46 -12.18 -26.56
CA LYS A 241 5.81 -11.79 -27.00
C LYS A 241 5.68 -11.00 -28.30
N ASP A 242 6.37 -9.88 -28.39
CA ASP A 242 6.44 -9.11 -29.64
C ASP A 242 7.28 -9.92 -30.65
N ASP A 243 6.62 -10.60 -31.59
CA ASP A 243 7.26 -11.24 -32.73
C ASP A 243 7.69 -10.14 -33.73
N SER A 244 8.92 -9.66 -33.58
CA SER A 244 9.58 -8.78 -34.56
C SER A 244 11.09 -8.98 -34.60
#